data_AF-A0A1I6DD73-F1
#
_entry.id   AF-A0A1I6DD73-F1
#
_cell.length_a   1.000
_cell.length_b   1.000
_cell.length_c   1.000
_cell.angle_alpha   90.00
_cell.angle_beta   90.00
_cell.angle_gamma   90.00
#
_symmetry.space_group_name_H-M   'P 1'
#
loop_
_entity.id
_entity.type
_entity.pdbx_description
1 polymer ?
#
loop_
_entity_poly.entity_id
_entity_poly.type
_entity_poly.pdbx_seq_one_letter_code
_entity_poly.pdbx_strand_id
1 'polypeptide(L)'
;MPSAPVKQDGRSFAPADALAEGLEVTLTKAGKIITLTGPDTSVQLTVGEPMIKINNQEQKIDAAPFTAGGVDFLPIRRVAEAFGAEVSWDAEKQQVSIGLVK
;
A
#
# COMPACT_ATOMS: atom_id res chain seq x y z
N MET A 1 -10.34 10.56 8.05
CA MET A 1 -10.67 10.43 6.62
C MET A 1 -9.39 10.09 5.89
N PRO A 2 -9.36 9.04 5.05
CA PRO A 2 -8.19 8.77 4.23
C PRO A 2 -7.89 9.98 3.33
N SER A 3 -6.60 10.33 3.20
CA SER A 3 -6.20 11.36 2.25
C SER A 3 -6.34 10.82 0.81
N ALA A 4 -6.54 11.69 -0.17
CA ALA A 4 -6.63 11.24 -1.56
C ALA A 4 -5.30 10.60 -2.03
N PRO A 5 -5.34 9.58 -2.91
CA PRO A 5 -4.14 9.06 -3.56
C PRO A 5 -3.39 10.15 -4.32
N VAL A 6 -2.06 10.10 -4.29
CA VAL A 6 -1.17 11.05 -4.96
C VAL A 6 -0.43 10.32 -6.09
N LYS A 7 -0.47 10.89 -7.30
CA LYS A 7 0.42 10.47 -8.38
C LYS A 7 1.75 11.22 -8.27
N GLN A 8 2.85 10.50 -8.09
CA GLN A 8 4.19 11.07 -8.08
C GLN A 8 5.06 10.31 -9.08
N ASP A 9 5.66 11.02 -10.04
CA ASP A 9 6.62 10.46 -11.01
C ASP A 9 6.08 9.26 -11.82
N GLY A 10 4.83 9.36 -12.30
CA GLY A 10 4.17 8.28 -13.05
C GLY A 10 3.76 7.06 -12.22
N ARG A 11 4.01 7.07 -10.91
CA ARG A 11 3.61 6.04 -9.96
C ARG A 11 2.49 6.53 -9.05
N SER A 12 1.52 5.66 -8.80
CA SER A 12 0.41 5.97 -7.90
C SER A 12 0.76 5.54 -6.49
N PHE A 13 0.64 6.48 -5.56
CA PHE A 13 0.76 6.26 -4.13
C PHE A 13 -0.57 6.53 -3.46
N ALA A 14 -0.88 5.77 -2.42
CA ALA A 14 -2.02 6.04 -1.57
C ALA A 14 -1.57 6.10 -0.11
N PRO A 15 -2.29 6.85 0.73
CA PRO A 15 -2.05 6.80 2.16
C PRO A 15 -2.18 5.37 2.68
N ALA A 16 -1.32 5.00 3.62
CA ALA A 16 -1.34 3.70 4.25
C ALA A 16 -2.72 3.37 4.85
N ASP A 17 -3.37 4.35 5.49
CA ASP A 17 -4.73 4.21 6.03
C ASP A 17 -5.76 3.91 4.94
N ALA A 18 -5.67 4.59 3.80
CA ALA A 18 -6.60 4.41 2.68
C ALA A 18 -6.47 3.02 2.05
N LEU A 19 -5.23 2.52 1.94
CA LEU A 19 -4.97 1.16 1.46
C LEU A 19 -5.46 0.12 2.45
N ALA A 20 -5.24 0.35 3.74
CA ALA A 20 -5.72 -0.55 4.79
C ALA A 20 -7.24 -0.66 4.79
N GLU A 21 -7.93 0.48 4.73
CA GLU A 21 -9.39 0.55 4.64
C GLU A 21 -9.90 -0.11 3.35
N GLY A 22 -9.32 0.25 2.20
CA GLY A 22 -9.76 -0.29 0.91
C GLY A 22 -9.57 -1.80 0.81
N LEU A 23 -8.46 -2.34 1.34
CA LEU A 23 -8.16 -3.76 1.34
C LEU A 23 -8.80 -4.52 2.51
N GLU A 24 -9.53 -3.83 3.40
CA GLU A 24 -10.09 -4.38 4.64
C GLU A 24 -9.05 -5.10 5.51
N VAL A 25 -7.84 -4.53 5.60
CA VAL A 25 -6.72 -5.06 6.39
C VAL A 25 -6.37 -4.16 7.57
N THR A 26 -5.65 -4.71 8.54
CA THR A 26 -5.18 -3.96 9.71
C THR A 26 -3.86 -3.25 9.42
N LEU A 27 -3.77 -1.97 9.78
CA LEU A 27 -2.55 -1.17 9.69
C LEU A 27 -1.87 -1.09 11.06
N THR A 28 -0.57 -1.38 11.12
CA THR A 28 0.26 -1.16 12.30
C THR A 28 1.52 -0.40 11.89
N LYS A 29 1.84 0.69 12.61
CA LYS A 29 3.06 1.48 12.40
C LYS A 29 3.98 1.37 13.60
N ALA A 30 5.25 1.04 13.36
CA ALA A 30 6.32 1.01 14.37
C ALA A 30 7.53 1.82 13.87
N GLY A 31 7.61 3.08 14.29
CA GLY A 31 8.66 3.99 13.81
C GLY A 31 8.53 4.26 12.30
N LYS A 32 9.51 3.79 11.52
CA LYS A 32 9.51 3.87 10.05
C LYS A 32 8.91 2.64 9.36
N ILE A 33 8.55 1.62 10.13
CA ILE A 33 8.02 0.36 9.60
C ILE A 33 6.50 0.47 9.56
N ILE A 34 5.94 0.16 8.41
CA ILE A 34 4.50 0.13 8.15
C ILE A 34 4.13 -1.29 7.80
N THR A 35 3.22 -1.88 8.57
CA THR A 35 2.76 -3.25 8.40
C THR A 35 1.27 -3.27 8.12
N LEU A 36 0.89 -3.90 7.01
CA LEU A 36 -0.49 -4.21 6.64
C LEU A 36 -0.70 -5.70 6.87
N THR A 37 -1.67 -6.08 7.69
CA THR A 37 -1.96 -7.48 8.03
C THR A 37 -3.41 -7.79 7.66
N GLY A 38 -3.54 -8.65 6.65
CA GLY A 38 -4.80 -9.28 6.26
C GLY A 38 -4.94 -10.70 6.84
N PRO A 39 -5.96 -11.46 6.41
CA PRO A 39 -6.26 -12.79 6.96
C PRO A 39 -5.11 -13.80 6.72
N ASP A 40 -4.60 -13.85 5.50
CA ASP A 40 -3.59 -14.84 5.07
C ASP A 40 -2.26 -14.21 4.65
N THR A 41 -2.19 -12.87 4.65
CA THR A 41 -1.05 -12.12 4.10
C THR A 41 -0.62 -11.01 5.04
N SER A 42 0.69 -10.92 5.28
CA SER A 42 1.32 -9.80 5.96
C SER A 42 2.29 -9.09 5.02
N VAL A 43 2.14 -7.78 4.92
CA VAL A 43 2.97 -6.91 4.07
C VAL A 43 3.62 -5.86 4.95
N GLN A 44 4.95 -5.81 4.93
CA GLN A 44 5.72 -4.83 5.67
C GLN A 44 6.57 -3.99 4.71
N LEU A 45 6.55 -2.67 4.90
CA LEU A 45 7.38 -1.72 4.17
C LEU A 45 8.10 -0.79 5.15
N THR A 46 9.29 -0.34 4.77
CA THR A 46 10.07 0.64 5.55
C THR A 46 10.12 1.96 4.80
N VAL A 47 9.73 3.05 5.47
CA VAL A 47 9.77 4.40 4.90
C VAL A 47 11.20 4.78 4.50
N GLY A 48 11.37 5.19 3.24
CA GLY A 48 12.65 5.55 2.63
C GLY A 48 13.40 4.38 2.00
N GLU A 49 12.92 3.16 2.11
CA GLU A 49 13.56 1.98 1.53
C GLU A 49 12.72 1.38 0.39
N PRO A 50 13.31 1.11 -0.79
CA PRO A 50 12.63 0.46 -1.90
C PRO A 50 12.56 -1.06 -1.71
N MET A 51 12.10 -1.50 -0.54
CA MET A 51 11.90 -2.91 -0.20
C MET A 51 10.51 -3.16 0.40
N ILE A 52 9.94 -4.31 0.06
CA ILE A 52 8.70 -4.84 0.60
C ILE A 52 8.97 -6.24 1.16
N LYS A 53 8.30 -6.58 2.25
CA LYS A 53 8.36 -7.91 2.83
C LYS A 53 6.96 -8.50 2.88
N ILE A 54 6.73 -9.56 2.12
CA ILE A 54 5.43 -10.24 1.98
C ILE A 54 5.57 -11.63 2.59
N ASN A 55 4.78 -11.96 3.62
CA ASN A 55 4.83 -13.26 4.30
C ASN A 55 6.26 -13.71 4.64
N ASN A 56 7.04 -12.78 5.20
CA ASN A 56 8.44 -12.95 5.58
C ASN A 56 9.46 -13.07 4.43
N GLN A 57 9.04 -12.92 3.16
CA GLN A 57 9.91 -12.87 1.99
C GLN A 57 10.15 -11.44 1.54
N GLU A 58 11.41 -11.03 1.45
CA GLU A 58 11.80 -9.68 1.03
C GLU A 58 11.95 -9.58 -0.49
N GLN A 59 11.44 -8.49 -1.06
CA GLN A 59 11.49 -8.19 -2.48
C GLN A 59 11.82 -6.71 -2.68
N LYS A 60 12.59 -6.41 -3.72
CA LYS A 60 12.83 -5.02 -4.13
C LYS A 60 11.61 -4.50 -4.89
N ILE A 61 11.24 -3.26 -4.58
CA ILE A 61 10.18 -2.53 -5.26
C ILE A 61 10.77 -1.34 -6.00
N ASP A 62 10.02 -0.85 -6.97
CA ASP A 62 10.46 0.22 -7.87
C ASP A 62 10.26 1.62 -7.26
N ALA A 63 9.44 1.73 -6.21
CA ALA A 63 9.22 2.95 -5.43
C ALA A 63 9.30 2.69 -3.93
N ALA A 64 10.06 3.54 -3.22
CA ALA A 64 10.10 3.53 -1.77
C ALA A 64 8.85 4.20 -1.17
N PRO A 65 8.32 3.70 -0.04
CA PRO A 65 7.33 4.44 0.74
C PRO A 65 7.93 5.74 1.28
N PHE A 66 7.09 6.75 1.45
CA PHE A 66 7.51 8.05 1.98
C PHE A 66 6.47 8.65 2.91
N THR A 67 6.88 9.53 3.80
CA THR A 67 5.96 10.30 4.65
C THR A 67 5.92 11.74 4.16
N ALA A 68 4.74 12.27 3.88
CA ALA A 68 4.53 13.67 3.50
C ALA A 68 3.37 14.26 4.31
N GLY A 69 3.59 15.42 4.92
CA GLY A 69 2.56 16.08 5.74
C GLY A 69 2.07 15.25 6.94
N GLY A 70 2.91 14.34 7.46
CA GLY A 70 2.53 13.40 8.53
C GLY A 70 1.75 12.17 8.07
N VAL A 71 1.46 12.06 6.77
CA VAL A 71 0.79 10.91 6.16
C VAL A 71 1.82 10.01 5.49
N ASP A 72 1.75 8.71 5.76
CA ASP A 72 2.59 7.73 5.08
C ASP A 72 1.94 7.29 3.77
N PHE A 73 2.70 7.37 2.69
CA PHE A 73 2.30 7.01 1.35
C PHE A 73 3.00 5.72 0.92
N LEU A 74 2.21 4.75 0.48
CA LEU A 74 2.70 3.45 0.01
C LEU A 74 2.43 3.30 -1.50
N PRO A 75 3.31 2.59 -2.23
CA PRO A 75 3.08 2.29 -3.64
C PRO A 75 1.90 1.33 -3.82
N ILE A 76 0.83 1.80 -4.47
CA ILE A 76 -0.45 1.08 -4.57
C ILE A 76 -0.28 -0.29 -5.20
N ARG A 77 0.42 -0.35 -6.35
CA ARG A 77 0.56 -1.57 -7.15
C ARG A 77 1.17 -2.72 -6.35
N ARG A 78 2.27 -2.45 -5.63
CA ARG A 78 2.99 -3.50 -4.90
C ARG A 78 2.24 -4.00 -3.69
N VAL A 79 1.56 -3.10 -2.98
CA VAL A 79 0.69 -3.49 -1.86
C VAL A 79 -0.48 -4.32 -2.38
N ALA A 80 -1.14 -3.90 -3.47
CA ALA A 80 -2.24 -4.62 -4.10
C ALA A 80 -1.86 -6.04 -4.55
N GLU A 81 -0.77 -6.16 -5.32
CA GLU A 81 -0.22 -7.44 -5.80
C GLU A 81 0.04 -8.41 -4.63
N ALA A 82 0.57 -7.90 -3.52
CA ALA A 82 0.91 -8.72 -2.36
C ALA A 82 -0.33 -9.38 -1.73
N PHE A 83 -1.48 -8.71 -1.74
CA PHE A 83 -2.74 -9.25 -1.22
C PHE A 83 -3.52 -10.09 -2.25
N GLY A 84 -2.94 -10.38 -3.42
CA GLY A 84 -3.62 -11.11 -4.49
C GLY A 84 -4.82 -10.34 -5.06
N ALA A 85 -4.87 -9.04 -4.80
CA ALA A 85 -5.92 -8.16 -5.25
C ALA A 85 -5.48 -7.48 -6.54
N GLU A 86 -6.28 -7.62 -7.60
CA GLU A 86 -6.15 -6.74 -8.75
C GLU A 86 -6.81 -5.41 -8.39
N VAL A 87 -6.02 -4.50 -7.83
CA VAL A 87 -6.49 -3.15 -7.51
C VAL A 87 -6.59 -2.35 -8.79
N SER A 88 -7.80 -2.25 -9.31
CA SER A 88 -8.17 -1.30 -10.35
C SER A 88 -8.51 0.03 -9.67
N TRP A 89 -7.59 0.98 -9.73
CA TRP A 89 -7.83 2.33 -9.22
C TRP A 89 -8.63 3.13 -10.26
N ASP A 90 -9.89 3.44 -9.95
CA ASP A 90 -10.74 4.29 -10.79
C ASP A 90 -10.48 5.76 -10.43
N ALA A 91 -9.61 6.38 -11.22
CA ALA A 91 -9.11 7.75 -11.02
C ALA A 91 -10.21 8.81 -11.01
N GLU A 92 -11.28 8.57 -11.77
CA GLU A 92 -12.41 9.49 -11.93
C GLU A 92 -13.34 9.47 -10.72
N LYS A 93 -13.39 8.35 -9.99
CA LYS A 93 -14.25 8.18 -8.81
C LYS A 93 -13.51 8.27 -7.48
N GLN A 94 -12.18 8.42 -7.51
CA GLN A 94 -11.32 8.28 -6.34
C GLN A 94 -11.59 6.98 -5.56
N GLN A 95 -12.00 5.91 -6.27
CA GLN A 95 -12.40 4.64 -5.68
C GLN A 95 -11.41 3.53 -6.03
N VAL A 96 -11.09 2.74 -5.02
CA VAL A 96 -10.30 1.51 -5.15
C VAL A 96 -11.28 0.38 -5.44
N SER A 97 -11.23 -0.22 -6.62
CA SER A 97 -11.98 -1.44 -6.93
C SER A 97 -11.05 -2.64 -6.82
N ILE A 98 -11.39 -3.58 -5.95
CA ILE A 98 -10.63 -4.82 -5.73
C ILE A 98 -11.36 -5.98 -6.38
N GLY A 99 -10.71 -6.63 -7.35
CA GLY A 99 -11.10 -7.95 -7.86
C GLY A 99 -10.15 -9.01 -7.33
N LEU A 100 -10.66 -10.03 -6.65
CA LEU A 100 -9.90 -11.24 -6.33
C LEU A 100 -9.80 -12.10 -7.59
N VAL A 101 -8.58 -12.37 -8.06
CA VAL A 101 -8.36 -13.34 -9.13
C VAL A 101 -8.29 -14.72 -8.48
N LYS A 102 -9.20 -15.62 -8.85
CA LYS A 102 -9.25 -17.01 -8.38
C LYS A 102 -8.83 -17.96 -9.48
#